data_AF-A0A923MIM6-F1
#
_entry.id   AF-A0A923MIM6-F1
#
_cell.length_a   1.000
_cell.length_b   1.000
_cell.length_c   1.000
_cell.angle_alpha   90.00
_cell.angle_beta   90.00
_cell.angle_gamma   90.00
#
_symmetry.space_group_name_H-M   'P 1'
#
loop_
_entity.id
_entity.type
_entity.pdbx_description
1 polymer ?
#
loop_
_entity_poly.entity_id
_entity_poly.type
_entity_poly.pdbx_seq_one_letter_code
_entity_poly.pdbx_strand_id
1 'polypeptide(L)'
;MSNHKMQFPSHISKSWLSVCIFIFFLAVCVGLAIHVTSEEDAICSDSDHSEVPIVSNENVSEKSGSDIEHAKNYVPTEEDVLAARQQATEGMSQQQIENLTEVVKTANLWFEHKYMNGDLFEQLSDPNNLYWNYFHQTGEIQIGWAVDGGLDMDAVCEREKLSIEEFYAKYGTPVVTTNLYDADGFIGLLSEINSFIQNENLKSELQYLMDQTEQAKETHRMEIVNDIYKKLHDLDYFLLRYGPKDVAKYVEDDSTVSKYYGTLPFYQ
;
A
#
# COMPACT_ATOMS: atom_id res chain seq x y z
N MET A 1 -32.39 9.90 54.05
CA MET A 1 -31.11 9.79 53.32
C MET A 1 -31.02 8.39 52.74
N SER A 2 -31.32 8.22 51.45
CA SER A 2 -31.19 6.96 50.72
C SER A 2 -30.48 7.27 49.40
N ASN A 3 -29.32 6.67 49.19
CA ASN A 3 -28.47 6.87 48.03
C ASN A 3 -29.06 6.12 46.82
N HIS A 4 -29.45 6.86 45.77
CA HIS A 4 -29.71 6.28 44.46
C HIS A 4 -28.41 6.26 43.65
N LYS A 5 -27.77 5.09 43.57
CA LYS A 5 -26.80 4.79 42.50
C LYS A 5 -27.59 4.24 41.31
N MET A 6 -27.70 5.03 40.24
CA MET A 6 -28.08 4.52 38.92
C MET A 6 -27.00 3.53 38.45
N GLN A 7 -27.39 2.28 38.21
CA GLN A 7 -26.60 1.34 37.41
C GLN A 7 -26.91 1.60 35.93
N PHE A 8 -25.88 1.97 35.17
CA PHE A 8 -25.94 1.99 33.71
C PHE A 8 -25.78 0.55 33.18
N PRO A 9 -26.57 0.12 32.19
CA PRO A 9 -26.37 -1.18 31.55
C PRO A 9 -25.12 -1.15 30.68
N SER A 10 -24.12 -1.94 31.08
CA SER A 10 -22.87 -2.15 30.38
C SER A 10 -23.03 -3.20 29.27
N HIS A 11 -23.64 -2.84 28.14
CA HIS A 11 -23.49 -3.59 26.89
C HIS A 11 -23.64 -2.62 25.70
N ILE A 12 -22.54 -1.96 25.35
CA ILE A 12 -22.39 -1.28 24.05
C ILE A 12 -21.34 -2.09 23.29
N SER A 13 -21.74 -2.64 22.14
CA SER A 13 -20.88 -3.48 21.32
C SER A 13 -19.67 -2.68 20.81
N LYS A 14 -18.48 -3.31 20.88
CA LYS A 14 -17.19 -2.71 20.50
C LYS A 14 -17.07 -2.36 19.00
N SER A 15 -18.03 -2.77 18.17
CA SER A 15 -18.03 -2.54 16.73
C SER A 15 -18.29 -1.06 16.36
N TRP A 16 -19.04 -0.32 17.18
CA TRP A 16 -19.54 1.00 16.76
C TRP A 16 -18.68 2.20 17.19
N LEU A 17 -17.69 2.00 18.06
CA LEU A 17 -16.77 3.08 18.46
C LEU A 17 -15.62 3.29 17.46
N SER A 18 -15.28 2.28 16.65
CA SER A 18 -14.16 2.38 15.68
C SER A 18 -14.54 3.24 14.47
N VAL A 19 -15.81 3.21 14.04
CA VAL A 19 -16.30 3.97 12.88
C VAL A 19 -16.34 5.49 13.15
N CYS A 20 -16.48 5.92 14.41
CA CYS A 20 -16.60 7.33 14.76
C CYS A 20 -15.26 8.07 14.91
N ILE A 21 -14.12 7.37 14.96
CA ILE A 21 -12.80 8.02 15.08
C ILE A 21 -12.26 8.48 13.70
N PHE A 22 -12.81 7.96 12.59
CA PHE A 22 -12.33 8.26 11.23
C PHE A 22 -12.81 9.59 10.64
N ILE A 23 -13.71 10.33 11.29
CA ILE A 23 -14.17 11.64 10.79
C ILE A 23 -13.22 12.79 11.19
N PHE A 24 -12.30 12.60 12.14
CA PHE A 24 -11.50 13.71 12.69
C PHE A 24 -10.10 13.95 12.08
N PHE A 25 -9.55 13.03 11.28
CA PHE A 25 -8.19 13.22 10.74
C PHE A 25 -8.11 13.95 9.38
N LEU A 26 -9.23 14.25 8.74
CA LEU A 26 -9.26 15.00 7.47
C LEU A 26 -9.17 16.54 7.63
N ALA A 27 -9.07 17.08 8.85
CA ALA A 27 -9.12 18.53 9.09
C ALA A 27 -7.79 19.17 9.55
N VAL A 28 -6.67 18.44 9.66
CA VAL A 28 -5.41 19.00 10.23
C VAL A 28 -4.27 19.19 9.21
N CYS A 29 -4.43 18.76 7.96
CA CYS A 29 -3.39 18.99 6.93
C CYS A 29 -3.53 20.30 6.14
N VAL A 30 -4.45 21.20 6.50
CA VAL A 30 -4.51 22.54 5.91
C VAL A 30 -3.90 23.54 6.88
N GLY A 31 -2.61 23.81 6.69
CA GLY A 31 -1.96 25.00 7.22
C GLY A 31 -0.71 24.70 8.04
N LEU A 32 0.43 24.58 7.37
CA LEU A 32 1.68 25.23 7.79
C LEU A 32 2.65 25.30 6.60
N ALA A 33 2.34 26.17 5.63
CA ALA A 33 3.34 26.70 4.71
C ALA A 33 3.91 27.97 5.35
N ILE A 34 5.11 27.90 5.93
CA ILE A 34 5.92 29.09 6.26
C ILE A 34 7.38 28.80 5.92
N HIS A 35 7.78 29.34 4.76
CA HIS A 35 9.06 29.95 4.42
C HIS A 35 10.36 29.45 5.07
N VAL A 36 11.22 28.85 4.23
CA VAL A 36 12.67 29.11 4.30
C VAL A 36 13.06 29.84 3.03
N THR A 37 13.55 31.07 3.20
CA THR A 37 14.08 31.96 2.17
C THR A 37 15.45 31.48 1.70
N SER A 38 15.64 31.33 0.39
CA SER A 38 16.96 31.29 -0.24
C SER A 38 17.33 32.67 -0.79
N GLU A 39 18.48 33.21 -0.41
CA GLU A 39 19.24 34.22 -1.17
C GLU A 39 20.43 33.47 -1.81
N GLU A 40 20.47 33.40 -3.15
CA GLU A 40 21.32 34.19 -4.08
C GLU A 40 22.81 33.82 -4.00
N ASP A 41 23.63 33.68 -5.05
CA ASP A 41 23.51 33.69 -6.51
C ASP A 41 24.93 33.31 -7.03
N ALA A 42 25.07 32.65 -8.18
CA ALA A 42 26.20 32.87 -9.11
C ALA A 42 26.07 32.13 -10.45
N ILE A 43 25.99 32.94 -11.50
CA ILE A 43 26.00 32.67 -12.94
C ILE A 43 27.41 32.24 -13.44
N CYS A 44 27.53 31.32 -14.41
CA CYS A 44 28.05 31.60 -15.79
C CYS A 44 28.18 30.37 -16.72
N SER A 45 27.51 30.49 -17.88
CA SER A 45 27.87 30.17 -19.29
C SER A 45 28.67 28.92 -19.75
N ASP A 46 28.03 28.29 -20.75
CA ASP A 46 28.48 27.95 -22.13
C ASP A 46 29.14 26.61 -22.53
N SER A 47 28.54 26.06 -23.61
CA SER A 47 29.06 25.15 -24.66
C SER A 47 29.39 23.71 -24.23
N ASP A 48 29.14 22.65 -25.01
CA ASP A 48 29.22 22.54 -26.46
C ASP A 48 28.41 21.33 -27.01
N HIS A 49 28.11 21.41 -28.31
CA HIS A 49 27.45 20.41 -29.16
C HIS A 49 28.15 19.04 -29.21
N SER A 50 27.37 17.96 -29.29
CA SER A 50 27.72 16.81 -30.14
C SER A 50 26.50 15.95 -30.49
N GLU A 51 26.18 15.92 -31.78
CA GLU A 51 25.13 15.15 -32.45
C GLU A 51 25.58 13.70 -32.79
N VAL A 52 24.68 12.71 -32.54
CA VAL A 52 24.12 11.67 -33.49
C VAL A 52 25.16 10.60 -33.99
N PRO A 53 24.82 9.28 -34.21
CA PRO A 53 23.60 8.91 -34.92
C PRO A 53 22.79 7.65 -34.56
N ILE A 54 21.53 7.81 -34.95
CA ILE A 54 20.44 6.86 -35.20
C ILE A 54 20.86 5.86 -36.30
N VAL A 55 20.58 4.57 -36.09
CA VAL A 55 20.49 3.58 -37.18
C VAL A 55 19.13 2.90 -37.10
N SER A 56 18.30 3.28 -38.06
CA SER A 56 17.05 2.64 -38.47
C SER A 56 17.31 1.28 -39.11
N ASN A 57 16.47 0.29 -38.84
CA ASN A 57 16.21 -0.79 -39.80
C ASN A 57 14.73 -1.18 -39.74
N GLU A 58 14.06 -0.97 -40.86
CA GLU A 58 12.68 -1.35 -41.13
C GLU A 58 12.65 -2.36 -42.28
N ASN A 59 11.63 -3.23 -42.26
CA ASN A 59 11.04 -4.04 -43.35
C ASN A 59 11.53 -5.51 -43.49
N VAL A 60 10.68 -6.55 -43.67
CA VAL A 60 9.22 -6.65 -43.91
C VAL A 60 8.76 -8.14 -43.84
N SER A 61 7.53 -8.37 -43.34
CA SER A 61 6.49 -9.37 -43.76
C SER A 61 6.62 -10.89 -43.49
N GLU A 62 5.69 -11.50 -42.73
CA GLU A 62 4.40 -12.08 -43.19
C GLU A 62 3.53 -12.63 -42.01
N LYS A 63 2.33 -12.04 -41.85
CA LYS A 63 1.01 -12.59 -41.43
C LYS A 63 0.93 -13.82 -40.49
N SER A 64 0.42 -13.61 -39.27
CA SER A 64 -0.64 -14.42 -38.60
C SER A 64 -0.75 -14.10 -37.10
N GLY A 65 -1.90 -13.56 -36.66
CA GLY A 65 -2.29 -13.47 -35.24
C GLY A 65 -2.51 -12.05 -34.73
N SER A 66 -3.58 -11.39 -35.17
CA SER A 66 -3.93 -10.01 -34.81
C SER A 66 -4.46 -9.79 -33.38
N ASP A 67 -4.43 -10.80 -32.51
CA ASP A 67 -5.19 -10.74 -31.24
C ASP A 67 -4.30 -10.83 -29.98
N ILE A 68 -2.97 -10.73 -30.11
CA ILE A 68 -2.03 -10.87 -28.96
C ILE A 68 -1.20 -9.60 -28.68
N GLU A 69 -1.18 -8.62 -29.58
CA GLU A 69 -0.38 -7.38 -29.37
C GLU A 69 -1.13 -6.24 -28.64
N HIS A 70 -2.45 -6.34 -28.49
CA HIS A 70 -3.26 -5.29 -27.82
C HIS A 70 -3.25 -5.34 -26.28
N ALA A 71 -2.75 -6.41 -25.67
CA ALA A 71 -2.81 -6.61 -24.22
C ALA A 71 -1.70 -5.90 -23.41
N LYS A 72 -0.74 -5.19 -24.04
CA LYS A 72 0.37 -4.56 -23.30
C LYS A 72 0.13 -3.12 -22.84
N ASN A 73 -0.89 -2.43 -23.35
CA ASN A 73 -1.11 -0.99 -23.07
C ASN A 73 -2.56 -0.63 -22.73
N TYR A 74 -3.42 -1.62 -22.46
CA TYR A 74 -4.81 -1.32 -22.12
C TYR A 74 -4.90 -0.78 -20.68
N VAL A 75 -5.47 0.42 -20.53
CA VAL A 75 -5.81 1.01 -19.23
C VAL A 75 -7.32 1.24 -19.21
N PRO A 76 -8.06 0.66 -18.23
CA PRO A 76 -9.52 0.81 -18.15
C PRO A 76 -9.94 2.27 -18.07
N THR A 77 -10.96 2.63 -18.84
CA THR A 77 -11.60 3.95 -18.77
C THR A 77 -12.57 4.02 -17.58
N GLU A 78 -13.08 5.22 -17.25
CA GLU A 78 -14.12 5.37 -16.24
C GLU A 78 -15.37 4.51 -16.55
N GLU A 79 -15.76 4.43 -17.83
CA GLU A 79 -16.91 3.65 -18.27
C GLU A 79 -16.68 2.15 -18.06
N ASP A 80 -15.49 1.66 -18.40
CA ASP A 80 -15.10 0.27 -18.17
C ASP A 80 -15.14 -0.07 -16.67
N VAL A 81 -14.57 0.80 -15.84
CA VAL A 81 -14.54 0.62 -14.39
C VAL A 81 -15.95 0.62 -13.79
N LEU A 82 -16.84 1.51 -14.24
CA LEU A 82 -18.23 1.53 -13.79
C LEU A 82 -18.99 0.25 -14.17
N ALA A 83 -18.81 -0.25 -15.40
CA ALA A 83 -19.43 -1.48 -15.87
C ALA A 83 -18.91 -2.71 -15.09
N ALA A 84 -17.59 -2.82 -14.94
CA ALA A 84 -16.96 -3.90 -14.18
C ALA A 84 -17.39 -3.88 -12.70
N ARG A 85 -17.46 -2.69 -12.07
CA ARG A 85 -17.94 -2.54 -10.70
C ARG A 85 -19.38 -3.03 -10.56
N GLN A 86 -20.26 -2.64 -11.47
CA GLN A 86 -21.66 -3.08 -11.44
C GLN A 86 -21.75 -4.61 -11.49
N GLN A 87 -20.97 -5.26 -12.36
CA GLN A 87 -20.91 -6.72 -12.45
C GLN A 87 -20.29 -7.38 -11.20
N ALA A 88 -19.17 -6.84 -10.71
CA ALA A 88 -18.45 -7.40 -9.57
C ALA A 88 -19.25 -7.31 -8.26
N THR A 89 -20.08 -6.26 -8.13
CA THR A 89 -20.88 -5.97 -6.93
C THR A 89 -22.33 -6.46 -7.00
N GLU A 90 -22.70 -7.18 -8.06
CA GLU A 90 -24.06 -7.69 -8.24
C GLU A 90 -24.51 -8.52 -7.02
N GLY A 91 -25.71 -8.23 -6.53
CA GLY A 91 -26.31 -8.93 -5.39
C GLY A 91 -25.82 -8.45 -4.00
N MET A 92 -24.85 -7.54 -3.93
CA MET A 92 -24.44 -6.92 -2.68
C MET A 92 -25.33 -5.74 -2.29
N SER A 93 -25.53 -5.55 -0.99
CA SER A 93 -26.13 -4.33 -0.45
C SER A 93 -25.14 -3.16 -0.49
N GLN A 94 -25.66 -1.94 -0.43
CA GLN A 94 -24.83 -0.73 -0.39
C GLN A 94 -23.80 -0.75 0.76
N GLN A 95 -24.21 -1.21 1.94
CA GLN A 95 -23.32 -1.31 3.10
C GLN A 95 -22.18 -2.34 2.88
N GLN A 96 -22.47 -3.43 2.17
CA GLN A 96 -21.44 -4.43 1.82
C GLN A 96 -20.43 -3.88 0.81
N ILE A 97 -20.91 -3.11 -0.18
CA ILE A 97 -20.06 -2.43 -1.17
C ILE A 97 -19.17 -1.40 -0.46
N GLU A 98 -19.73 -0.60 0.44
CA GLU A 98 -18.97 0.39 1.23
C GLU A 98 -17.92 -0.28 2.11
N ASN A 99 -18.26 -1.38 2.78
CA ASN A 99 -17.31 -2.14 3.61
C ASN A 99 -16.15 -2.70 2.77
N LEU A 100 -16.45 -3.37 1.64
CA LEU A 100 -15.44 -3.85 0.70
C LEU A 100 -14.54 -2.70 0.21
N THR A 101 -15.16 -1.59 -0.19
CA THR A 101 -14.44 -0.42 -0.71
C THR A 101 -13.49 0.15 0.33
N GLU A 102 -13.94 0.38 1.57
CA GLU A 102 -13.10 0.99 2.60
C GLU A 102 -11.98 0.06 3.06
N VAL A 103 -12.19 -1.26 3.14
CA VAL A 103 -11.12 -2.21 3.47
C VAL A 103 -10.05 -2.24 2.40
N VAL A 104 -10.42 -2.37 1.12
CA VAL A 104 -9.47 -2.40 0.00
C VAL A 104 -8.72 -1.07 -0.12
N LYS A 105 -9.44 0.06 -0.07
CA LYS A 105 -8.87 1.41 -0.08
C LYS A 105 -7.88 1.62 1.05
N THR A 106 -8.23 1.25 2.28
CA THR A 106 -7.35 1.45 3.44
C THR A 106 -6.07 0.64 3.29
N ALA A 107 -6.17 -0.60 2.81
CA ALA A 107 -5.01 -1.45 2.56
C ALA A 107 -4.14 -0.88 1.43
N ASN A 108 -4.72 -0.49 0.29
CA ASN A 108 -3.99 0.12 -0.82
C ASN A 108 -3.24 1.38 -0.36
N LEU A 109 -3.92 2.32 0.31
CA LEU A 109 -3.31 3.56 0.78
C LEU A 109 -2.19 3.32 1.80
N TRP A 110 -2.31 2.29 2.63
CA TRP A 110 -1.23 1.90 3.54
C TRP A 110 0.01 1.42 2.78
N PHE A 111 -0.18 0.52 1.80
CA PHE A 111 0.91 0.04 0.95
C PHE A 111 1.55 1.17 0.16
N GLU A 112 0.74 2.02 -0.48
CA GLU A 112 1.22 3.12 -1.30
C GLU A 112 2.00 4.15 -0.47
N HIS A 113 1.51 4.51 0.72
CA HIS A 113 2.25 5.39 1.62
C HIS A 113 3.60 4.79 2.02
N LYS A 114 3.66 3.49 2.32
CA LYS A 114 4.90 2.81 2.72
C LYS A 114 5.86 2.61 1.56
N TYR A 115 5.36 2.35 0.37
CA TYR A 115 6.14 2.28 -0.86
C TYR A 115 6.76 3.65 -1.20
N MET A 116 5.96 4.73 -1.16
CA MET A 116 6.41 6.06 -1.57
C MET A 116 7.30 6.76 -0.52
N ASN A 117 7.07 6.51 0.78
CA ASN A 117 7.73 7.27 1.85
C ASN A 117 8.60 6.42 2.79
N GLY A 118 8.66 5.10 2.61
CA GLY A 118 9.28 4.20 3.60
C GLY A 118 10.02 3.01 3.00
N ASP A 119 10.37 3.07 1.71
CA ASP A 119 11.14 2.08 0.96
C ASP A 119 10.69 0.63 1.22
N LEU A 120 9.36 0.43 1.33
CA LEU A 120 8.77 -0.83 1.80
C LEU A 120 9.39 -2.08 1.15
N PHE A 121 9.53 -2.07 -0.17
CA PHE A 121 10.04 -3.22 -0.90
C PHE A 121 11.55 -3.42 -0.70
N GLU A 122 12.31 -2.36 -0.48
CA GLU A 122 13.73 -2.51 -0.12
C GLU A 122 13.86 -3.11 1.28
N GLN A 123 13.08 -2.63 2.24
CA GLN A 123 13.07 -3.17 3.61
C GLN A 123 12.68 -4.65 3.64
N LEU A 124 11.64 -5.03 2.90
CA LEU A 124 11.16 -6.41 2.84
C LEU A 124 12.05 -7.34 1.99
N SER A 125 13.00 -6.79 1.22
CA SER A 125 13.93 -7.60 0.42
C SER A 125 14.86 -8.46 1.28
N ASP A 126 15.14 -8.02 2.52
CA ASP A 126 15.78 -8.84 3.54
C ASP A 126 14.70 -9.59 4.34
N PRO A 127 14.66 -10.94 4.27
CA PRO A 127 13.68 -11.73 5.00
C PRO A 127 13.84 -11.66 6.53
N ASN A 128 14.97 -11.16 7.04
CA ASN A 128 15.18 -10.98 8.48
C ASN A 128 14.90 -9.55 8.95
N ASN A 129 14.52 -8.65 8.05
CA ASN A 129 14.23 -7.27 8.40
C ASN A 129 13.01 -7.19 9.33
N LEU A 130 13.08 -6.31 10.33
CA LEU A 130 12.02 -6.10 11.31
C LEU A 130 10.72 -5.53 10.70
N TYR A 131 10.74 -5.02 9.47
CA TYR A 131 9.53 -4.66 8.72
C TYR A 131 8.56 -5.83 8.53
N TRP A 132 9.05 -7.08 8.53
CA TRP A 132 8.17 -8.26 8.52
C TRP A 132 7.25 -8.34 9.75
N ASN A 133 7.54 -7.63 10.84
CA ASN A 133 6.63 -7.56 11.99
C ASN A 133 5.26 -6.96 11.66
N TYR A 134 5.11 -6.21 10.56
CA TYR A 134 3.79 -5.80 10.05
C TYR A 134 2.90 -7.00 9.70
N PHE A 135 3.48 -8.13 9.28
CA PHE A 135 2.74 -9.34 8.94
C PHE A 135 2.50 -10.24 10.16
N HIS A 136 3.30 -10.11 11.22
CA HIS A 136 3.28 -11.04 12.37
C HIS A 136 2.61 -10.50 13.62
N GLN A 137 2.53 -9.19 13.78
CA GLN A 137 2.17 -8.59 15.06
C GLN A 137 1.19 -7.44 14.90
N THR A 138 0.13 -7.46 15.71
CA THR A 138 -0.80 -6.34 15.90
C THR A 138 -0.43 -5.55 17.15
N GLY A 139 -0.61 -4.22 17.13
CA GLY A 139 -0.31 -3.33 18.24
C GLY A 139 1.00 -2.57 18.05
N GLU A 140 1.70 -2.26 19.15
CA GLU A 140 3.04 -1.67 19.04
C GLU A 140 4.03 -2.73 18.54
N ILE A 141 4.66 -2.46 17.40
CA ILE A 141 5.64 -3.35 16.77
C ILE A 141 6.96 -2.63 16.62
N GLN A 142 8.07 -3.37 16.71
CA GLN A 142 9.38 -2.86 16.35
C GLN A 142 9.62 -3.05 14.86
N ILE A 143 10.10 -2.01 14.17
CA ILE A 143 10.38 -2.03 12.72
C ILE A 143 11.85 -1.72 12.39
N GLY A 144 12.67 -1.44 13.39
CA GLY A 144 14.08 -1.14 13.16
C GLY A 144 14.83 -0.81 14.44
N TRP A 145 16.05 -0.32 14.24
CA TRP A 145 16.93 0.20 15.30
C TRP A 145 17.41 1.60 14.91
N ALA A 146 17.40 2.51 15.86
CA ALA A 146 18.08 3.78 15.78
C ALA A 146 19.38 3.69 16.58
N VAL A 147 20.45 4.27 16.06
CA VAL A 147 21.77 4.31 16.69
C VAL A 147 22.19 5.77 16.78
N ASP A 148 22.94 6.11 17.84
CA ASP A 148 23.55 7.45 17.94
C ASP A 148 24.46 7.70 16.72
N GLY A 149 24.22 8.79 15.99
CA GLY A 149 24.98 9.13 14.79
C GLY A 149 26.47 9.39 15.03
N GLY A 150 26.90 9.58 16.28
CA GLY A 150 28.30 9.67 16.66
C GLY A 150 29.00 8.31 16.84
N LEU A 151 28.26 7.20 16.80
CA LEU A 151 28.82 5.85 16.92
C LEU A 151 29.16 5.28 15.55
N ASP A 152 30.45 4.99 15.36
CA ASP A 152 30.92 4.13 14.29
C ASP A 152 30.66 2.67 14.69
N MET A 153 29.62 2.06 14.12
CA MET A 153 29.20 0.70 14.44
C MET A 153 30.33 -0.31 14.20
N ASP A 154 31.02 -0.24 13.07
CA ASP A 154 32.07 -1.19 12.72
C ASP A 154 33.24 -1.11 13.71
N ALA A 155 33.66 0.12 14.04
CA ALA A 155 34.73 0.33 15.02
C ALA A 155 34.35 -0.13 16.43
N VAL A 156 33.09 0.02 16.84
CA VAL A 156 32.59 -0.47 18.13
C VAL A 156 32.53 -1.99 18.13
N CYS A 157 31.97 -2.60 17.09
CA CYS A 157 31.89 -4.05 16.94
C CYS A 157 33.28 -4.70 16.95
N GLU A 158 34.26 -4.13 16.25
CA GLU A 158 35.64 -4.65 16.24
C GLU A 158 36.31 -4.51 17.61
N ARG A 159 36.23 -3.31 18.22
CA ARG A 159 36.84 -3.02 19.53
C ARG A 159 36.30 -3.91 20.63
N GLU A 160 34.98 -4.11 20.64
CA GLU A 160 34.27 -4.82 21.71
C GLU A 160 33.98 -6.28 21.38
N LYS A 161 34.31 -6.72 20.15
CA LYS A 161 34.07 -8.07 19.62
C LYS A 161 32.59 -8.46 19.70
N LEU A 162 31.72 -7.53 19.31
CA LEU A 162 30.27 -7.72 19.30
C LEU A 162 29.81 -8.22 17.92
N SER A 163 28.79 -9.07 17.90
CA SER A 163 27.95 -9.23 16.71
C SER A 163 27.10 -7.98 16.45
N ILE A 164 26.50 -7.87 15.27
CA ILE A 164 25.57 -6.77 14.95
C ILE A 164 24.36 -6.77 15.90
N GLU A 165 23.84 -7.95 16.22
CA GLU A 165 22.72 -8.11 17.15
C GLU A 165 23.09 -7.67 18.57
N GLU A 166 24.28 -8.03 19.04
CA GLU A 166 24.79 -7.59 20.35
C GLU A 166 25.04 -6.09 20.39
N PHE A 167 25.51 -5.50 19.28
CA PHE A 167 25.63 -4.06 19.13
C PHE A 167 24.27 -3.38 19.28
N TYR A 168 23.25 -3.80 18.53
CA TYR A 168 21.91 -3.21 18.64
C TYR A 168 21.28 -3.41 20.02
N ALA A 169 21.47 -4.58 20.64
CA ALA A 169 20.98 -4.81 22.00
C ALA A 169 21.60 -3.86 23.04
N LYS A 170 22.84 -3.39 22.80
CA LYS A 170 23.59 -2.55 23.74
C LYS A 170 23.50 -1.05 23.43
N TYR A 171 23.51 -0.68 22.15
CA TYR A 171 23.60 0.71 21.67
C TYR A 171 22.40 1.15 20.85
N GLY A 172 21.57 0.20 20.40
CA GLY A 172 20.37 0.49 19.63
C GLY A 172 19.21 0.94 20.50
N THR A 173 18.41 1.87 19.97
CA THR A 173 17.07 2.19 20.47
C THR A 173 16.05 1.58 19.50
N PRO A 174 15.08 0.77 19.97
CA PRO A 174 14.05 0.23 19.11
C PRO A 174 13.25 1.34 18.41
N VAL A 175 13.13 1.25 17.08
CA VAL A 175 12.19 2.08 16.32
C VAL A 175 10.87 1.33 16.28
N VAL A 176 9.83 1.93 16.85
CA VAL A 176 8.51 1.31 17.00
C VAL A 176 7.42 2.08 16.27
N THR A 177 6.32 1.38 15.94
CA THR A 177 5.13 1.95 15.32
C THR A 177 3.90 1.15 15.73
N THR A 178 2.69 1.67 15.48
CA THR A 178 1.45 0.94 15.75
C THR A 178 0.95 0.28 14.48
N ASN A 179 0.78 -1.04 14.52
CA ASN A 179 0.13 -1.83 13.48
C ASN A 179 -1.30 -2.18 13.88
N LEU A 180 -2.25 -1.95 12.97
CA LEU A 180 -3.67 -2.22 13.23
C LEU A 180 -4.04 -3.68 13.02
N TYR A 181 -3.42 -4.31 12.03
CA TYR A 181 -3.68 -5.70 11.65
C TYR A 181 -2.37 -6.36 11.24
N ASP A 182 -2.09 -7.52 11.82
CA ASP A 182 -1.20 -8.51 11.24
C ASP A 182 -1.87 -9.23 10.05
N ALA A 183 -1.12 -10.16 9.43
CA ALA A 183 -1.61 -10.94 8.29
C ALA A 183 -2.90 -11.71 8.61
N ASP A 184 -2.99 -12.33 9.79
CA ASP A 184 -4.17 -13.11 10.20
C ASP A 184 -5.39 -12.21 10.37
N GLY A 185 -5.19 -11.03 10.97
CA GLY A 185 -6.22 -10.02 11.10
C GLY A 185 -6.74 -9.52 9.74
N PHE A 186 -5.83 -9.26 8.80
CA PHE A 186 -6.20 -8.84 7.45
C PHE A 186 -6.93 -9.95 6.67
N ILE A 187 -6.44 -11.19 6.73
CA ILE A 187 -7.10 -12.36 6.14
C ILE A 187 -8.50 -12.55 6.73
N GLY A 188 -8.67 -12.36 8.04
CA GLY A 188 -9.97 -12.40 8.70
C GLY A 188 -10.97 -11.39 8.14
N LEU A 189 -10.54 -10.15 7.92
CA LEU A 189 -11.37 -9.10 7.31
C LEU A 189 -11.77 -9.46 5.87
N LEU A 190 -10.80 -9.90 5.06
CA LEU A 190 -11.06 -10.31 3.68
C LEU A 190 -12.00 -11.51 3.64
N SER A 191 -11.84 -12.49 4.53
CA SER A 191 -12.71 -13.67 4.60
C SER A 191 -14.14 -13.30 4.97
N GLU A 192 -14.34 -12.35 5.89
CA GLU A 192 -15.68 -11.86 6.23
C GLU A 192 -16.34 -11.21 5.00
N ILE A 193 -15.60 -10.36 4.29
CA ILE A 193 -16.07 -9.73 3.06
C ILE A 193 -16.39 -10.75 1.97
N ASN A 194 -15.49 -11.71 1.79
CA ASN A 194 -15.63 -12.76 0.77
C ASN A 194 -16.87 -13.63 0.97
N SER A 195 -17.37 -13.74 2.21
CA SER A 195 -18.53 -14.58 2.55
C SER A 195 -19.85 -14.13 1.93
N PHE A 196 -19.97 -12.85 1.57
CA PHE A 196 -21.20 -12.28 0.99
C PHE A 196 -21.11 -11.93 -0.49
N ILE A 197 -19.94 -12.12 -1.11
CA ILE A 197 -19.75 -11.84 -2.54
C ILE A 197 -20.31 -12.99 -3.38
N GLN A 198 -21.14 -12.62 -4.36
CA GLN A 198 -21.77 -13.56 -5.29
C GLN A 198 -20.97 -13.71 -6.59
N ASN A 199 -20.26 -12.66 -7.00
CA ASN A 199 -19.46 -12.67 -8.22
C ASN A 199 -18.21 -13.54 -8.02
N GLU A 200 -18.12 -14.66 -8.75
CA GLU A 200 -17.02 -15.62 -8.60
C GLU A 200 -15.65 -15.04 -8.98
N ASN A 201 -15.58 -14.10 -9.93
CA ASN A 201 -14.32 -13.44 -10.27
C ASN A 201 -13.84 -12.62 -9.07
N LEU A 202 -14.65 -11.71 -8.54
CA LEU A 202 -14.28 -10.90 -7.36
C LEU A 202 -13.96 -11.77 -6.15
N LYS A 203 -14.69 -12.86 -5.95
CA LYS A 203 -14.44 -13.84 -4.89
C LYS A 203 -13.06 -14.48 -5.02
N SER A 204 -12.67 -14.84 -6.25
CA SER A 204 -11.34 -15.38 -6.53
C SER A 204 -10.22 -14.36 -6.32
N GLU A 205 -10.47 -13.07 -6.62
CA GLU A 205 -9.50 -12.00 -6.37
C GLU A 205 -9.23 -11.78 -4.86
N LEU A 206 -10.28 -11.84 -4.03
CA LEU A 206 -10.13 -11.75 -2.57
C LEU A 206 -9.49 -13.01 -1.99
N GLN A 207 -9.81 -14.19 -2.55
CA GLN A 207 -9.13 -15.42 -2.17
C GLN A 207 -7.64 -15.36 -2.49
N TYR A 208 -7.28 -14.87 -3.68
CA TYR A 208 -5.89 -14.64 -4.06
C TYR A 208 -5.16 -13.74 -3.05
N LEU A 209 -5.77 -12.63 -2.63
CA LEU A 209 -5.18 -11.75 -1.62
C LEU A 209 -4.95 -12.46 -0.28
N MET A 210 -5.91 -13.26 0.19
CA MET A 210 -5.75 -14.04 1.41
C MET A 210 -4.60 -15.05 1.29
N ASP A 211 -4.56 -15.80 0.19
CA ASP A 211 -3.55 -16.82 -0.06
C ASP A 211 -2.14 -16.21 -0.22
N GLN A 212 -2.02 -15.06 -0.88
CA GLN A 212 -0.75 -14.34 -0.99
C GLN A 212 -0.32 -13.73 0.33
N THR A 213 -1.26 -13.21 1.13
CA THR A 213 -0.95 -12.65 2.45
C THR A 213 -0.38 -13.71 3.39
N GLU A 214 -0.99 -14.91 3.41
CA GLU A 214 -0.48 -16.05 4.16
C GLU A 214 0.93 -16.44 3.66
N GLN A 215 1.10 -16.58 2.34
CA GLN A 215 2.41 -16.92 1.77
C GLN A 215 3.48 -15.86 2.07
N ALA A 216 3.13 -14.58 2.06
CA ALA A 216 4.06 -13.51 2.42
C ALA A 216 4.53 -13.65 3.88
N LYS A 217 3.58 -13.90 4.80
CA LYS A 217 3.85 -14.15 6.22
C LYS A 217 4.74 -15.37 6.42
N GLU A 218 4.50 -16.47 5.70
CA GLU A 218 5.27 -17.71 5.85
C GLU A 218 6.67 -17.65 5.22
N THR A 219 6.81 -16.98 4.08
CA THR A 219 8.01 -17.07 3.25
C THR A 219 8.91 -15.85 3.30
N HIS A 220 8.42 -14.72 3.81
CA HIS A 220 9.12 -13.44 3.82
C HIS A 220 9.65 -13.03 2.44
N ARG A 221 8.85 -13.28 1.39
CA ARG A 221 9.21 -12.92 0.02
C ARG A 221 8.58 -11.60 -0.38
N MET A 222 9.43 -10.60 -0.59
CA MET A 222 9.01 -9.27 -1.03
C MET A 222 8.19 -9.29 -2.33
N GLU A 223 8.52 -10.18 -3.27
CA GLU A 223 7.79 -10.24 -4.56
C GLU A 223 6.29 -10.51 -4.35
N ILE A 224 5.96 -11.36 -3.37
CA ILE A 224 4.57 -11.68 -3.01
C ILE A 224 3.88 -10.43 -2.47
N VAL A 225 4.56 -9.66 -1.63
CA VAL A 225 4.04 -8.40 -1.07
C VAL A 225 3.82 -7.35 -2.16
N ASN A 226 4.72 -7.29 -3.14
CA ASN A 226 4.55 -6.42 -4.31
C ASN A 226 3.33 -6.83 -5.14
N ASP A 227 3.06 -8.12 -5.30
CA ASP A 227 1.89 -8.60 -6.04
C ASP A 227 0.58 -8.36 -5.27
N ILE A 228 0.61 -8.43 -3.93
CA ILE A 228 -0.51 -7.98 -3.07
C ILE A 228 -0.78 -6.49 -3.30
N TYR A 229 0.26 -5.64 -3.27
CA TYR A 229 0.12 -4.20 -3.51
C TYR A 229 -0.54 -3.92 -4.87
N LYS A 230 -0.02 -4.49 -5.97
CA LYS A 230 -0.59 -4.29 -7.32
C LYS A 230 -2.05 -4.72 -7.40
N LYS A 231 -2.40 -5.85 -6.76
CA LYS A 231 -3.77 -6.36 -6.70
C LYS A 231 -4.71 -5.40 -5.97
N LEU A 232 -4.29 -4.93 -4.78
CA LEU A 232 -5.07 -3.97 -3.99
C LEU A 232 -5.21 -2.64 -4.73
N HIS A 233 -4.16 -2.19 -5.39
CA HIS A 233 -4.14 -0.98 -6.20
C HIS A 233 -5.15 -1.05 -7.34
N ASP A 234 -5.13 -2.12 -8.15
CA ASP A 234 -6.09 -2.29 -9.24
C ASP A 234 -7.53 -2.46 -8.69
N LEU A 235 -7.74 -3.24 -7.63
CA LEU A 235 -9.08 -3.38 -7.01
C LEU A 235 -9.61 -2.03 -6.51
N ASP A 236 -8.74 -1.19 -5.99
CA ASP A 236 -9.09 0.13 -5.49
C ASP A 236 -9.39 1.11 -6.64
N TYR A 237 -8.38 1.40 -7.47
CA TYR A 237 -8.45 2.48 -8.46
C TYR A 237 -9.03 2.10 -9.81
N PHE A 238 -9.12 0.80 -10.10
CA PHE A 238 -9.62 0.27 -11.36
C PHE A 238 -10.68 -0.81 -11.14
N LEU A 239 -11.40 -0.78 -10.02
CA LEU A 239 -12.65 -1.54 -9.86
C LEU A 239 -13.62 -0.80 -8.92
N LEU A 240 -13.24 -0.60 -7.65
CA LEU A 240 -14.13 -0.06 -6.62
C LEU A 240 -14.27 1.46 -6.67
N ARG A 241 -13.22 2.15 -7.10
CA ARG A 241 -13.17 3.59 -7.39
C ARG A 241 -12.54 3.79 -8.77
N TYR A 242 -12.54 5.03 -9.27
CA TYR A 242 -11.77 5.38 -10.47
C TYR A 242 -10.67 6.37 -10.08
N GLY A 243 -9.51 5.84 -9.70
CA GLY A 243 -8.36 6.61 -9.18
C GLY A 243 -8.01 7.85 -10.01
N PRO A 244 -7.87 7.75 -11.34
CA PRO A 244 -7.53 8.88 -12.21
C PRO A 244 -8.46 10.10 -12.11
N LYS A 245 -9.71 9.92 -11.66
CA LYS A 245 -10.67 11.03 -11.48
C LYS A 245 -10.90 11.36 -10.02
N ASP A 246 -11.04 10.33 -9.20
CA ASP A 246 -11.45 10.46 -7.82
C ASP A 246 -10.29 10.92 -6.92
N VAL A 247 -9.05 10.56 -7.29
CA VAL A 247 -7.85 10.75 -6.47
C VAL A 247 -6.81 11.65 -7.12
N ALA A 248 -6.58 11.55 -8.44
CA ALA A 248 -5.52 12.30 -9.12
C ALA A 248 -5.57 13.82 -8.91
N LYS A 249 -6.76 14.40 -8.74
CA LYS A 249 -6.96 15.83 -8.42
C LYS A 249 -6.36 16.30 -7.09
N TYR A 250 -5.94 15.38 -6.23
CA TYR A 250 -5.39 15.66 -4.90
C TYR A 250 -3.88 15.43 -4.81
N VAL A 251 -3.23 14.99 -5.90
CA VAL A 251 -1.80 14.70 -5.95
C VAL A 251 -1.14 15.47 -7.09
N GLU A 252 0.13 15.83 -6.91
CA GLU A 252 0.90 16.54 -7.93
C GLU A 252 1.42 15.59 -9.02
N ASP A 253 1.84 14.39 -8.60
CA ASP A 253 2.21 13.27 -9.47
C ASP A 253 1.12 12.20 -9.38
N ASP A 254 0.35 12.04 -10.46
CA ASP A 254 -0.71 11.05 -10.58
C ASP A 254 -0.24 9.73 -11.20
N SER A 255 1.06 9.59 -11.51
CA SER A 255 1.59 8.42 -12.22
C SER A 255 1.33 7.11 -11.47
N THR A 256 1.40 7.12 -10.14
CA THR A 256 1.05 5.95 -9.32
C THR A 256 -0.44 5.67 -9.36
N VAL A 257 -1.29 6.69 -9.23
CA VAL A 257 -2.76 6.55 -9.21
C VAL A 257 -3.31 6.11 -10.58
N SER A 258 -2.70 6.59 -11.66
CA SER A 258 -3.12 6.36 -13.04
C SER A 258 -2.53 5.08 -13.66
N LYS A 259 -1.67 4.36 -12.93
CA LYS A 259 -1.05 3.14 -13.42
C LYS A 259 -1.91 1.91 -13.17
N TYR A 260 -2.41 1.30 -14.24
CA TYR A 260 -3.06 0.01 -14.17
C TYR A 260 -2.04 -1.13 -14.28
N TYR A 261 -2.06 -2.07 -13.34
CA TYR A 261 -1.12 -3.19 -13.28
C TYR A 261 -1.59 -4.44 -14.06
N GLY A 262 -2.82 -4.44 -14.59
CA GLY A 262 -3.30 -5.55 -15.40
C GLY A 262 -3.65 -6.80 -14.60
N THR A 263 -3.93 -6.66 -13.30
CA THR A 263 -4.15 -7.82 -12.44
C THR A 263 -5.58 -8.35 -12.50
N LEU A 264 -6.55 -7.53 -12.93
CA LEU A 264 -7.98 -7.85 -12.82
C LEU A 264 -8.57 -8.55 -14.06
N PRO A 265 -9.41 -9.58 -13.89
CA PRO A 265 -10.01 -10.31 -15.01
C PRO A 265 -11.26 -9.65 -15.61
N PHE A 266 -11.58 -8.40 -15.25
CA PHE A 266 -12.81 -7.71 -15.66
C PHE A 266 -12.70 -6.97 -17.00
N TYR A 267 -11.49 -6.82 -17.52
CA TYR A 267 -11.20 -6.01 -18.70
C TYR A 267 -10.59 -6.90 -19.79
N GLN A 268 -11.44 -7.45 -20.64
CA GLN A 268 -11.09 -8.23 -21.82
C GLN A 268 -11.92 -7.77 -23.02
#